data_AF-A0A916X1T0-F1
#
_entry.id   AF-A0A916X1T0-F1
#
_cell.length_a   1.000
_cell.length_b   1.000
_cell.length_c   1.000
_cell.angle_alpha   90.00
_cell.angle_beta   90.00
_cell.angle_gamma   90.00
#
_symmetry.space_group_name_H-M   'P 1'
#
loop_
_entity.id
_entity.type
_entity.pdbx_description
1 polymer ?
#
loop_
_entity_poly.entity_id
_entity_poly.type
_entity_poly.pdbx_seq_one_letter_code
_entity_poly.pdbx_strand_id
1 'polypeptide(L)'
;MKTVTDSPDVHIKERLSLIELGFRQKENEIATLNASEISESEQLLASLSPSSLRLPDDPQEGARKRREINTAAFRASVDELNARFRQAGYPLNYHNGFIQISTDDLVQKEVETPFWMLVSDPVWKNVDLDMKEALDRRDSDGRDPEFYAARALESTIKIISDQKGWTHGGEKGAHSYIENLASKKNGFILSWESTLLKEFFTHVRNPIGHGAGNLQMQTLSRQQTEWAIEFSMSWIKNLIRRL
;
A
#
# COMPACT_ATOMS: atom_id res chain seq x y z
N MET A 1 -27.53 -28.21 -23.33
CA MET A 1 -26.40 -27.32 -23.01
C MET A 1 -26.94 -26.25 -22.07
N LYS A 2 -26.77 -26.41 -20.76
CA LYS A 2 -27.28 -25.45 -19.75
C LYS A 2 -26.28 -24.30 -19.64
N THR A 3 -26.77 -23.08 -19.78
CA THR A 3 -26.04 -21.83 -19.62
C THR A 3 -25.56 -21.68 -18.18
N VAL A 4 -24.26 -21.40 -18.01
CA VAL A 4 -23.68 -20.97 -16.74
C VAL A 4 -24.01 -19.49 -16.58
N THR A 5 -25.19 -19.19 -16.07
CA THR A 5 -25.59 -17.86 -15.63
C THR A 5 -26.15 -18.02 -14.22
N ASP A 6 -25.65 -17.20 -13.30
CA ASP A 6 -26.12 -16.99 -11.92
C ASP A 6 -25.52 -17.89 -10.83
N SER A 7 -24.20 -17.81 -10.64
CA SER A 7 -23.69 -17.91 -9.28
C SER A 7 -23.83 -16.54 -8.60
N PRO A 8 -24.59 -16.40 -7.50
CA PRO A 8 -24.67 -15.16 -6.73
C PRO A 8 -23.29 -14.61 -6.34
N ASP A 9 -22.32 -15.50 -6.11
CA ASP A 9 -20.93 -15.15 -5.82
C ASP A 9 -20.27 -14.38 -6.96
N VAL A 10 -20.42 -14.86 -8.21
CA VAL A 10 -19.86 -14.20 -9.41
C VAL A 10 -20.50 -12.82 -9.58
N HIS A 11 -21.82 -12.74 -9.42
CA HIS A 11 -22.55 -11.48 -9.54
C HIS A 11 -22.10 -10.43 -8.50
N ILE A 12 -21.87 -10.85 -7.25
CA ILE A 12 -21.36 -9.95 -6.19
C ILE A 12 -19.93 -9.52 -6.50
N LYS A 13 -19.06 -10.45 -6.91
CA LYS A 13 -17.66 -10.14 -7.27
C LYS A 13 -17.57 -9.13 -8.42
N GLU A 14 -18.32 -9.33 -9.50
CA GLU A 14 -18.34 -8.40 -10.64
C GLU A 14 -18.77 -6.98 -10.22
N ARG A 15 -19.76 -6.87 -9.32
CA ARG A 15 -20.22 -5.58 -8.81
C ARG A 15 -19.18 -4.91 -7.92
N LEU A 16 -18.52 -5.66 -7.05
CA LEU A 16 -17.42 -5.14 -6.23
C LEU A 16 -16.25 -4.70 -7.10
N SER A 17 -15.86 -5.49 -8.11
CA SER A 17 -14.83 -5.12 -9.07
C SER A 17 -15.18 -3.84 -9.84
N LEU A 18 -16.44 -3.66 -10.25
CA LEU A 18 -16.87 -2.43 -10.92
C LEU A 18 -16.74 -1.21 -10.00
N ILE A 19 -17.14 -1.33 -8.73
CA ILE A 19 -17.02 -0.25 -7.74
C ILE A 19 -15.53 0.07 -7.52
N GLU A 20 -14.70 -0.94 -7.33
CA GLU A 20 -13.26 -0.78 -7.16
C GLU A 20 -12.62 -0.05 -8.34
N LEU A 21 -12.87 -0.50 -9.57
CA LEU A 21 -12.31 0.12 -10.78
C LEU A 21 -12.74 1.58 -10.91
N GLY A 22 -14.00 1.90 -10.61
CA GLY A 22 -14.51 3.27 -10.64
C GLY A 22 -13.82 4.17 -9.61
N PHE A 23 -13.67 3.69 -8.37
CA PHE A 23 -12.98 4.44 -7.32
C PHE A 23 -11.48 4.60 -7.63
N ARG A 24 -10.80 3.53 -8.08
CA ARG A 24 -9.39 3.53 -8.46
C ARG A 24 -9.13 4.50 -9.61
N GLN A 25 -9.98 4.48 -10.63
CA GLN A 25 -9.87 5.43 -11.75
C GLN A 25 -10.00 6.87 -11.23
N LYS A 26 -10.98 7.14 -10.36
CA LYS A 26 -11.16 8.49 -9.82
C LYS A 26 -9.98 8.96 -8.96
N GLU A 27 -9.43 8.06 -8.15
CA GLU A 27 -8.25 8.30 -7.35
C GLU A 27 -7.03 8.64 -8.23
N ASN A 28 -6.81 7.87 -9.30
CA ASN A 28 -5.74 8.11 -10.26
C ASN A 28 -5.91 9.44 -11.01
N GLU A 29 -7.14 9.80 -11.39
CA GLU A 29 -7.45 11.10 -11.99
C GLU A 29 -7.08 12.25 -11.05
N ILE A 30 -7.48 12.17 -9.78
CA ILE A 30 -7.17 13.18 -8.77
C ILE A 30 -5.66 13.25 -8.51
N ALA A 31 -4.99 12.12 -8.39
CA ALA A 31 -3.54 12.07 -8.20
C ALA A 31 -2.79 12.70 -9.38
N THR A 32 -3.20 12.40 -10.61
CA THR A 32 -2.63 12.97 -11.83
C THR A 32 -2.86 14.48 -11.90
N LEU A 33 -4.09 14.93 -11.61
CA LEU A 33 -4.41 16.35 -11.55
C LEU A 33 -3.54 17.05 -10.50
N ASN A 34 -3.44 16.53 -9.28
CA ASN A 34 -2.66 17.13 -8.21
C ASN A 34 -1.16 17.17 -8.50
N ALA A 35 -0.61 16.19 -9.22
CA ALA A 35 0.79 16.17 -9.62
C ALA A 35 1.11 17.09 -10.82
N SER A 36 0.11 17.40 -11.65
CA SER A 36 0.27 18.27 -12.82
C SER A 36 0.36 19.75 -12.45
N GLU A 37 1.03 20.55 -13.29
CA GLU A 37 0.99 22.00 -13.16
C GLU A 37 -0.43 22.54 -13.31
N ILE A 38 -0.71 23.68 -12.67
CA ILE A 38 -2.03 24.31 -12.75
C ILE A 38 -2.17 24.97 -14.12
N SER A 39 -3.07 24.44 -14.94
CA SER A 39 -3.33 24.95 -16.28
C SER A 39 -3.96 26.34 -16.28
N GLU A 40 -3.77 27.12 -17.35
CA GLU A 40 -4.44 28.41 -17.54
C GLU A 40 -5.97 28.27 -17.50
N SER A 41 -6.52 27.17 -17.99
CA SER A 41 -7.95 26.87 -17.90
C SER A 41 -8.45 26.71 -16.47
N GLU A 42 -7.66 26.09 -15.58
CA GLU A 42 -8.03 25.96 -14.17
C GLU A 42 -7.99 27.31 -13.45
N GLN A 43 -7.00 28.16 -13.78
CA GLN A 43 -6.90 29.52 -13.26
C GLN A 43 -8.08 30.38 -13.73
N LEU A 44 -8.45 30.28 -15.01
CA LEU A 44 -9.62 30.96 -15.57
C LEU A 44 -10.91 30.50 -14.89
N LEU A 45 -11.10 29.19 -14.73
CA LEU A 45 -12.27 28.66 -14.04
C LEU A 45 -12.31 29.09 -12.57
N ALA A 46 -11.16 29.23 -11.91
CA ALA A 46 -11.06 29.71 -10.54
C ALA A 46 -11.46 31.19 -10.43
N SER A 47 -10.99 32.04 -11.37
CA SER A 47 -11.30 33.48 -11.39
C SER A 47 -12.77 33.79 -11.73
N LEU A 48 -13.48 32.86 -12.37
CA LEU A 48 -14.91 32.94 -12.64
C LEU A 48 -15.80 32.59 -11.43
N SER A 49 -15.23 32.14 -10.32
CA SER A 49 -16.00 31.84 -9.11
C SER A 49 -16.43 33.14 -8.43
N PRO A 50 -17.70 33.28 -7.99
CA PRO A 50 -18.17 34.52 -7.39
C PRO A 50 -17.43 34.76 -6.06
N SER A 51 -16.51 35.72 -6.06
CA SER A 51 -15.76 36.08 -4.85
C SER A 51 -16.73 36.73 -3.86
N SER A 52 -16.95 36.09 -2.72
CA SER A 52 -17.53 36.77 -1.56
C SER A 52 -16.52 37.79 -1.05
N LEU A 53 -16.66 39.06 -1.47
CA LEU A 53 -16.20 40.28 -0.79
C LEU A 53 -14.87 40.17 0.01
N ARG A 54 -13.83 39.60 -0.60
CA ARG A 54 -12.46 39.54 -0.06
C ARG A 54 -11.45 39.79 -1.18
N LEU A 55 -10.28 40.27 -0.77
CA LEU A 55 -9.11 40.67 -1.57
C LEU A 55 -8.89 39.80 -2.82
N PRO A 56 -8.25 40.33 -3.88
CA PRO A 56 -7.97 39.58 -5.11
C PRO A 56 -7.24 38.27 -4.75
N ASP A 57 -7.97 37.16 -4.77
CA ASP A 57 -7.39 35.84 -4.51
C ASP A 57 -6.56 35.48 -5.75
N ASP A 58 -5.31 35.07 -5.55
CA ASP A 58 -4.45 34.57 -6.62
C ASP A 58 -5.17 33.44 -7.38
N PRO A 59 -5.37 33.54 -8.70
CA PRO A 59 -6.02 32.49 -9.49
C PRO A 59 -5.38 31.11 -9.33
N GLN A 60 -4.07 31.04 -9.05
CA GLN A 60 -3.39 29.79 -8.74
C GLN A 60 -3.85 29.21 -7.40
N GLU A 61 -3.97 30.04 -6.36
CA GLU A 61 -4.48 29.62 -5.06
C GLU A 61 -5.95 29.17 -5.14
N GLY A 62 -6.77 29.86 -5.95
CA GLY A 62 -8.15 29.44 -6.22
C GLY A 62 -8.22 28.05 -6.89
N ALA A 63 -7.32 27.77 -7.84
CA ALA A 63 -7.22 26.46 -8.48
C ALA A 63 -6.73 25.37 -7.49
N ARG A 64 -5.76 25.67 -6.63
CA ARG A 64 -5.30 24.75 -5.56
C ARG A 64 -6.43 24.38 -4.60
N LYS A 65 -7.15 25.37 -4.07
CA LYS A 65 -8.31 25.13 -3.18
C LYS A 65 -9.36 24.25 -3.84
N ARG A 66 -9.61 24.40 -5.15
CA ARG A 66 -10.54 23.52 -5.89
C ARG A 66 -10.03 22.09 -5.99
N ARG A 67 -8.76 21.88 -6.28
CA ARG A 67 -8.14 20.55 -6.28
C ARG A 67 -8.22 19.91 -4.88
N GLU A 68 -8.01 20.68 -3.82
CA GLU A 68 -8.19 20.23 -2.43
C GLU A 68 -9.64 19.84 -2.12
N ILE A 69 -10.62 20.65 -2.52
CA ILE A 69 -12.05 20.34 -2.38
C ILE A 69 -12.40 19.04 -3.11
N ASN A 70 -11.92 18.84 -4.33
CA ASN A 70 -12.13 17.61 -5.09
C ASN A 70 -11.51 16.40 -4.37
N THR A 71 -10.30 16.56 -3.84
CA THR A 71 -9.62 15.52 -3.06
C THR A 71 -10.39 15.19 -1.78
N ALA A 72 -10.90 16.20 -1.08
CA ALA A 72 -11.70 16.02 0.14
C ALA A 72 -13.06 15.35 -0.14
N ALA A 73 -13.73 15.71 -1.24
CA ALA A 73 -14.99 15.09 -1.65
C ALA A 73 -14.81 13.60 -2.00
N PHE A 74 -13.70 13.26 -2.65
CA PHE A 74 -13.35 11.86 -2.91
C PHE A 74 -13.08 11.09 -1.61
N ARG A 75 -12.30 11.66 -0.68
CA ARG A 75 -12.09 11.05 0.64
C ARG A 75 -13.39 10.79 1.40
N ALA A 76 -14.32 11.76 1.40
CA ALA A 76 -15.64 11.57 2.00
C ALA A 76 -16.45 10.43 1.33
N SER A 77 -16.29 10.25 0.01
CA SER A 77 -16.95 9.15 -0.71
C SER A 77 -16.35 7.79 -0.35
N VAL A 78 -15.03 7.72 -0.13
CA VAL A 78 -14.33 6.53 0.39
C VAL A 78 -14.79 6.21 1.81
N ASP A 79 -14.87 7.22 2.68
CA ASP A 79 -15.34 7.05 4.07
C ASP A 79 -16.77 6.52 4.13
N GLU A 80 -17.66 7.03 3.28
CA GLU A 80 -19.04 6.57 3.14
C GLU A 80 -19.11 5.13 2.61
N LEU A 81 -18.32 4.77 1.58
CA LEU A 81 -18.26 3.38 1.07
C LEU A 81 -17.84 2.41 2.18
N ASN A 82 -16.79 2.76 2.93
CA ASN A 82 -16.29 1.97 4.04
C ASN A 82 -17.29 1.89 5.20
N ALA A 83 -18.01 2.97 5.48
CA ALA A 83 -19.09 2.96 6.47
C ALA A 83 -20.23 2.01 6.07
N ARG A 84 -20.58 1.94 4.79
CA ARG A 84 -21.60 1.02 4.29
C ARG A 84 -21.18 -0.44 4.37
N PHE A 85 -19.93 -0.77 4.07
CA PHE A 85 -19.43 -2.13 4.26
C PHE A 85 -19.54 -2.56 5.73
N ARG A 86 -19.10 -1.70 6.66
CA ARG A 86 -19.23 -1.95 8.11
C ARG A 86 -20.68 -2.11 8.56
N GLN A 87 -21.58 -1.21 8.14
CA GLN A 87 -23.01 -1.28 8.50
C GLN A 87 -23.68 -2.54 7.98
N ALA A 88 -23.27 -3.02 6.81
CA ALA A 88 -23.77 -4.25 6.22
C ALA A 88 -23.12 -5.52 6.79
N GLY A 89 -22.17 -5.40 7.73
CA GLY A 89 -21.46 -6.52 8.35
C GLY A 89 -20.48 -7.23 7.42
N TYR A 90 -20.09 -6.59 6.32
CA TYR A 90 -19.06 -7.12 5.43
C TYR A 90 -17.68 -6.63 5.88
N PRO A 91 -16.70 -7.53 6.07
CA PRO A 91 -15.34 -7.18 6.45
C PRO A 91 -14.58 -6.63 5.23
N LEU A 92 -15.10 -5.58 4.59
CA LEU A 92 -14.54 -5.00 3.38
C LEU A 92 -14.14 -3.55 3.62
N ASN A 93 -13.06 -3.12 3.00
CA ASN A 93 -12.59 -1.75 3.05
C ASN A 93 -11.95 -1.35 1.73
N TYR A 94 -12.38 -0.23 1.16
CA TYR A 94 -11.67 0.43 0.07
C TYR A 94 -10.49 1.21 0.64
N HIS A 95 -9.30 0.84 0.22
CA HIS A 95 -8.07 1.53 0.57
C HIS A 95 -7.00 1.37 -0.53
N ASN A 96 -6.29 2.47 -0.84
CA ASN A 96 -5.19 2.53 -1.82
C ASN A 96 -5.52 1.88 -3.17
N GLY A 97 -6.72 2.14 -3.70
CA GLY A 97 -7.15 1.60 -5.00
C GLY A 97 -7.79 0.21 -4.96
N PHE A 98 -7.91 -0.46 -3.82
CA PHE A 98 -8.42 -1.83 -3.73
C PHE A 98 -9.52 -1.95 -2.69
N ILE A 99 -10.52 -2.79 -2.95
CA ILE A 99 -11.47 -3.28 -1.94
C ILE A 99 -10.85 -4.54 -1.33
N GLN A 100 -10.43 -4.43 -0.07
CA GLN A 100 -9.71 -5.47 0.63
C GLN A 100 -10.54 -6.04 1.77
N ILE A 101 -10.30 -7.29 2.10
CA ILE A 101 -10.86 -7.88 3.32
C ILE A 101 -10.14 -7.26 4.54
N SER A 102 -10.91 -6.64 5.44
CA SER A 102 -10.46 -6.08 6.71
C SER A 102 -11.09 -6.85 7.87
N THR A 103 -10.27 -7.65 8.56
CA THR A 103 -10.70 -8.50 9.67
C THR A 103 -10.56 -7.83 11.03
N ASP A 104 -9.79 -6.73 11.13
CA ASP A 104 -9.52 -6.02 12.38
C ASP A 104 -9.40 -4.50 12.14
N ASP A 105 -10.38 -3.75 12.66
CA ASP A 105 -10.45 -2.28 12.57
C ASP A 105 -9.22 -1.60 13.21
N LEU A 106 -8.62 -2.19 14.26
CA LEU A 106 -7.46 -1.63 14.94
C LEU A 106 -6.20 -1.83 14.10
N VAL A 107 -6.02 -3.00 13.49
CA VAL A 107 -4.92 -3.24 12.53
C VAL A 107 -5.04 -2.29 11.35
N GLN A 108 -6.24 -2.14 10.79
CA GLN A 108 -6.47 -1.23 9.70
C GLN A 108 -6.10 0.23 10.07
N LYS A 109 -6.53 0.69 11.25
CA LYS A 109 -6.32 2.06 11.71
C LYS A 109 -4.87 2.35 12.10
N GLU A 110 -4.23 1.44 12.81
CA GLU A 110 -2.91 1.69 13.43
C GLU A 110 -1.74 1.16 12.59
N VAL A 111 -1.99 0.20 11.69
CA VAL A 111 -0.98 -0.41 10.82
C VAL A 111 -1.20 -0.04 9.37
N GLU A 112 -2.32 -0.44 8.77
CA GLU A 112 -2.50 -0.33 7.31
C GLU A 112 -2.60 1.12 6.85
N THR A 113 -3.48 1.92 7.47
CA THR A 113 -3.69 3.32 7.05
C THR A 113 -2.39 4.14 7.14
N PRO A 114 -1.62 4.12 8.24
CA PRO A 114 -0.34 4.82 8.29
C PRO A 114 0.71 4.22 7.35
N PHE A 115 0.71 2.91 7.16
CA PHE A 115 1.62 2.25 6.21
C PHE A 115 1.41 2.79 4.79
N TRP A 116 0.17 2.82 4.32
CA TRP A 116 -0.18 3.27 2.97
C TRP A 116 0.07 4.75 2.74
N MET A 117 -0.16 5.58 3.75
CA MET A 117 0.25 6.98 3.71
C MET A 117 1.76 7.13 3.47
N LEU A 118 2.59 6.32 4.13
CA LEU A 118 4.05 6.40 4.02
C LEU A 118 4.55 5.91 2.66
N VAL A 119 4.03 4.79 2.15
CA VAL A 119 4.51 4.22 0.87
C VAL A 119 3.93 4.92 -0.37
N SER A 120 3.04 5.91 -0.19
CA SER A 120 2.53 6.74 -1.28
C SER A 120 3.59 7.66 -1.90
N ASP A 121 4.71 7.92 -1.20
CA ASP A 121 5.82 8.67 -1.76
C ASP A 121 6.47 7.90 -2.94
N PRO A 122 6.77 8.57 -4.08
CA PRO A 122 7.37 7.94 -5.25
C PRO A 122 8.63 7.12 -4.99
N VAL A 123 9.40 7.43 -3.95
CA VAL A 123 10.59 6.66 -3.59
C VAL A 123 10.28 5.23 -3.16
N TRP A 124 9.05 4.98 -2.68
CA TRP A 124 8.56 3.68 -2.24
C TRP A 124 7.71 2.95 -3.28
N LYS A 125 7.70 3.40 -4.55
CA LYS A 125 6.84 2.82 -5.60
C LYS A 125 6.91 1.30 -5.70
N ASN A 126 8.10 0.70 -5.61
CA ASN A 126 8.24 -0.76 -5.66
C ASN A 126 7.66 -1.45 -4.43
N VAL A 127 7.75 -0.81 -3.25
CA VAL A 127 7.16 -1.31 -2.00
C VAL A 127 5.63 -1.27 -2.08
N ASP A 128 5.07 -0.19 -2.62
CA ASP A 128 3.62 -0.05 -2.86
C ASP A 128 3.10 -1.13 -3.82
N LEU A 129 3.77 -1.33 -4.97
CA LEU A 129 3.38 -2.36 -5.93
C LEU A 129 3.44 -3.78 -5.35
N ASP A 130 4.51 -4.09 -4.62
CA ASP A 130 4.69 -5.42 -4.03
C ASP A 130 3.65 -5.69 -2.94
N MET A 131 3.31 -4.71 -2.10
CA MET A 131 2.28 -4.89 -1.07
C MET A 131 0.88 -4.98 -1.66
N LYS A 132 0.59 -4.27 -2.76
CA LYS A 132 -0.68 -4.41 -3.50
C LYS A 132 -0.83 -5.82 -4.05
N GLU A 133 0.22 -6.33 -4.70
CA GLU A 133 0.23 -7.69 -5.24
C GLU A 133 0.10 -8.76 -4.12
N ALA A 134 0.71 -8.52 -2.95
CA ALA A 134 0.56 -9.42 -1.80
C ALA A 134 -0.90 -9.52 -1.33
N LEU A 135 -1.61 -8.39 -1.24
CA LEU A 135 -2.99 -8.35 -0.79
C LEU A 135 -3.97 -8.87 -1.85
N ASP A 136 -3.74 -8.54 -3.12
CA ASP A 136 -4.56 -9.04 -4.23
C ASP A 136 -4.50 -10.57 -4.31
N ARG A 137 -3.29 -11.15 -4.14
CA ARG A 137 -3.11 -12.60 -4.03
C ARG A 137 -3.74 -13.19 -2.79
N ARG A 138 -3.66 -12.52 -1.63
CA ARG A 138 -4.34 -12.99 -0.41
C ARG A 138 -5.85 -13.07 -0.62
N ASP A 139 -6.44 -12.02 -1.19
CA ASP A 139 -7.89 -11.88 -1.32
C ASP A 139 -8.48 -12.76 -2.44
N SER A 140 -7.66 -13.11 -3.43
CA SER A 140 -8.02 -14.05 -4.51
C SER A 140 -7.64 -15.51 -4.26
N ASP A 141 -7.13 -15.85 -3.06
CA ASP A 141 -6.51 -17.15 -2.75
C ASP A 141 -5.43 -17.55 -3.79
N GLY A 142 -4.72 -16.54 -4.30
CA GLY A 142 -3.61 -16.64 -5.24
C GLY A 142 -2.34 -17.21 -4.60
N ARG A 143 -1.36 -17.50 -5.46
CA ARG A 143 -0.12 -18.18 -5.05
C ARG A 143 0.87 -17.23 -4.37
N ASP A 144 1.40 -17.67 -3.22
CA ASP A 144 2.53 -17.10 -2.47
C ASP A 144 2.42 -15.58 -2.12
N PRO A 145 1.28 -15.08 -1.59
CA PRO A 145 1.13 -13.67 -1.18
C PRO A 145 2.20 -13.18 -0.17
N GLU A 146 2.62 -14.02 0.77
CA GLU A 146 3.65 -13.74 1.76
C GLU A 146 5.01 -13.41 1.13
N PHE A 147 5.30 -13.96 -0.06
CA PHE A 147 6.54 -13.70 -0.78
C PHE A 147 6.60 -12.25 -1.26
N TYR A 148 5.48 -11.73 -1.76
CA TYR A 148 5.36 -10.35 -2.22
C TYR A 148 5.47 -9.37 -1.06
N ALA A 149 4.85 -9.68 0.08
CA ALA A 149 5.01 -8.87 1.29
C ALA A 149 6.46 -8.83 1.79
N ALA A 150 7.14 -9.98 1.80
CA ALA A 150 8.55 -10.04 2.16
C ALA A 150 9.45 -9.31 1.15
N ARG A 151 9.11 -9.32 -0.15
CA ARG A 151 9.82 -8.57 -1.19
C ARG A 151 9.67 -7.05 -1.01
N ALA A 152 8.50 -6.59 -0.58
CA ALA A 152 8.28 -5.20 -0.22
C ALA A 152 9.17 -4.79 0.96
N LEU A 153 9.22 -5.61 2.02
CA LEU A 153 10.08 -5.36 3.19
C LEU A 153 11.57 -5.35 2.81
N GLU A 154 12.01 -6.30 1.96
CA GLU A 154 13.37 -6.34 1.44
C GLU A 154 13.71 -5.05 0.68
N SER A 155 12.79 -4.58 -0.17
CA SER A 155 12.93 -3.35 -0.94
C SER A 155 13.02 -2.11 -0.02
N THR A 156 12.19 -2.02 1.01
CA THR A 156 12.27 -0.95 2.02
C THR A 156 13.65 -0.90 2.68
N ILE A 157 14.16 -2.04 3.13
CA ILE A 157 15.48 -2.13 3.78
C ILE A 157 16.60 -1.68 2.84
N LYS A 158 16.54 -2.10 1.57
CA LYS A 158 17.50 -1.69 0.52
C LYS A 158 17.46 -0.19 0.26
N ILE A 159 16.28 0.38 0.04
CA ILE A 159 16.10 1.82 -0.20
C ILE A 159 16.66 2.64 0.96
N ILE A 160 16.39 2.25 2.22
CA ILE A 160 16.93 2.94 3.40
C ILE A 160 18.45 2.86 3.43
N SER A 161 19.02 1.67 3.19
CA SER A 161 20.48 1.49 3.13
C SER A 161 21.11 2.39 2.05
N ASP A 162 20.49 2.46 0.87
CA ASP A 162 20.97 3.27 -0.25
C ASP A 162 20.88 4.77 0.06
N GLN A 163 19.74 5.26 0.57
CA GLN A 163 19.55 6.67 0.93
C GLN A 163 20.52 7.17 2.00
N LYS A 164 20.90 6.30 2.95
CA LYS A 164 21.86 6.63 4.01
C LYS A 164 23.31 6.40 3.56
N GLY A 165 23.55 5.94 2.34
CA GLY A 165 24.89 5.68 1.81
C GLY A 165 25.59 4.51 2.49
N TRP A 166 24.84 3.50 2.94
CA TRP A 166 25.36 2.33 3.66
C TRP A 166 25.53 1.10 2.77
N THR A 167 25.19 1.21 1.48
CA THR A 167 25.37 0.13 0.49
C THR A 167 26.73 0.26 -0.18
N HIS A 168 27.43 -0.88 -0.33
CA HIS A 168 28.81 -0.94 -0.80
C HIS A 168 28.99 -1.79 -2.08
N GLY A 169 27.92 -2.38 -2.63
CA GLY A 169 27.93 -3.16 -3.86
C GLY A 169 28.38 -4.62 -3.70
N GLY A 170 28.64 -5.06 -2.47
CA GLY A 170 29.04 -6.43 -2.12
C GLY A 170 27.94 -7.24 -1.42
N GLU A 171 26.78 -6.64 -1.21
CA GLU A 171 25.67 -7.22 -0.44
C GLU A 171 25.07 -8.45 -1.14
N LYS A 172 24.93 -9.56 -0.39
CA LYS A 172 24.38 -10.82 -0.88
C LYS A 172 23.00 -11.08 -0.28
N GLY A 173 22.00 -10.42 -0.85
CA GLY A 173 20.60 -10.56 -0.44
C GLY A 173 20.24 -9.79 0.84
N ALA A 174 19.02 -9.99 1.33
CA ALA A 174 18.40 -9.19 2.40
C ALA A 174 19.23 -9.12 3.69
N HIS A 175 19.87 -10.22 4.09
CA HIS A 175 20.65 -10.28 5.34
C HIS A 175 21.81 -9.27 5.37
N SER A 176 22.51 -9.07 4.25
CA SER A 176 23.61 -8.09 4.18
C SER A 176 23.11 -6.65 4.37
N TYR A 177 21.95 -6.30 3.81
CA TYR A 177 21.38 -4.97 4.02
C TYR A 177 20.88 -4.79 5.46
N ILE A 178 20.31 -5.83 6.08
CA ILE A 178 19.94 -5.79 7.50
C ILE A 178 21.19 -5.54 8.38
N GLU A 179 22.31 -6.17 8.05
CA GLU A 179 23.59 -5.95 8.75
C GLU A 179 24.09 -4.51 8.60
N ASN A 180 23.93 -3.91 7.42
CA ASN A 180 24.26 -2.49 7.22
C ASN A 180 23.46 -1.61 8.19
N LEU A 181 22.14 -1.81 8.28
CA LEU A 181 21.25 -1.07 9.19
C LEU A 181 21.62 -1.29 10.67
N ALA A 182 21.99 -2.52 11.05
CA ALA A 182 22.27 -2.92 12.43
C ALA A 182 23.72 -2.68 12.89
N SER A 183 24.60 -2.28 11.97
CA SER A 183 26.01 -2.12 12.27
C SER A 183 26.21 -1.12 13.42
N LYS A 184 27.24 -1.35 14.25
CA LYS A 184 27.57 -0.45 15.38
C LYS A 184 27.76 1.01 14.96
N LYS A 185 28.18 1.24 13.71
CA LYS A 185 28.38 2.56 13.13
C LYS A 185 27.05 3.24 12.77
N ASN A 186 26.10 2.49 12.22
CA ASN A 186 24.87 3.06 11.69
C ASN A 186 23.75 3.08 12.74
N GLY A 187 23.64 2.03 13.56
CA GLY A 187 22.74 1.97 14.71
C GLY A 187 21.27 2.22 14.42
N PHE A 188 20.81 1.98 13.18
CA PHE A 188 19.45 2.30 12.74
C PHE A 188 18.42 1.32 13.30
N ILE A 189 18.83 0.08 13.47
CA ILE A 189 18.09 -0.96 14.17
C ILE A 189 18.98 -1.64 15.21
N LEU A 190 18.37 -2.18 16.26
CA LEU A 190 19.07 -2.92 17.31
C LEU A 190 19.39 -4.35 16.89
N SER A 191 20.29 -5.01 17.61
CA SER A 191 20.70 -6.38 17.31
C SER A 191 19.54 -7.38 17.32
N TRP A 192 18.60 -7.25 18.26
CA TRP A 192 17.44 -8.12 18.33
C TRP A 192 16.47 -7.90 17.16
N GLU A 193 16.35 -6.66 16.66
CA GLU A 193 15.54 -6.32 15.49
C GLU A 193 16.15 -6.94 14.23
N SER A 194 17.48 -6.83 14.09
CA SER A 194 18.23 -7.50 13.03
C SER A 194 18.02 -9.01 13.05
N THR A 195 18.11 -9.65 14.22
CA THR A 195 17.89 -11.10 14.35
C THR A 195 16.47 -11.45 13.91
N LEU A 196 15.46 -10.74 14.42
CA LEU A 196 14.06 -11.00 14.08
C LEU A 196 13.79 -10.86 12.57
N LEU A 197 14.30 -9.81 11.93
CA LEU A 197 14.17 -9.61 10.48
C LEU A 197 14.87 -10.73 9.69
N LYS A 198 16.08 -11.11 10.09
CA LYS A 198 16.83 -12.20 9.43
C LYS A 198 16.09 -13.53 9.52
N GLU A 199 15.56 -13.88 10.69
CA GLU A 199 14.76 -15.09 10.90
C GLU A 199 13.50 -15.09 10.03
N PHE A 200 12.80 -13.95 9.95
CA PHE A 200 11.66 -13.80 9.04
C PHE A 200 12.06 -14.10 7.58
N PHE A 201 13.14 -13.51 7.07
CA PHE A 201 13.60 -13.80 5.70
C PHE A 201 14.02 -15.26 5.51
N THR A 202 14.66 -15.86 6.51
CA THR A 202 15.09 -17.27 6.46
C THR A 202 13.91 -18.23 6.38
N HIS A 203 12.84 -17.98 7.15
CA HIS A 203 11.75 -18.94 7.32
C HIS A 203 10.49 -18.65 6.50
N VAL A 204 10.29 -17.41 6.05
CA VAL A 204 9.12 -17.01 5.25
C VAL A 204 9.52 -16.79 3.79
N ARG A 205 10.53 -15.96 3.54
CA ARG A 205 10.86 -15.52 2.17
C ARG A 205 11.69 -16.54 1.39
N ASN A 206 12.78 -17.02 1.99
CA ASN A 206 13.77 -17.85 1.29
C ASN A 206 13.23 -19.20 0.82
N PRO A 207 12.39 -19.93 1.59
CA PRO A 207 11.86 -21.22 1.15
C PRO A 207 10.99 -21.13 -0.12
N ILE A 208 10.37 -19.98 -0.35
CA ILE A 208 9.49 -19.72 -1.49
C ILE A 208 10.29 -19.16 -2.67
N GLY A 209 11.26 -18.29 -2.40
CA GLY A 209 12.13 -17.68 -3.42
C GLY A 209 13.16 -18.64 -4.02
N HIS A 210 13.45 -19.76 -3.35
CA HIS A 210 14.33 -20.81 -3.84
C HIS A 210 13.49 -22.04 -4.22
N GLY A 211 13.68 -22.57 -5.43
CA GLY A 211 12.98 -23.78 -5.84
C GLY A 211 13.25 -24.94 -4.88
N ALA A 212 12.22 -25.71 -4.54
CA ALA A 212 12.31 -26.74 -3.50
C ALA A 212 13.16 -27.97 -3.86
N GLY A 213 13.65 -28.06 -5.11
CA GLY A 213 14.35 -29.24 -5.59
C GLY A 213 13.46 -30.48 -5.43
N ASN A 214 13.94 -31.47 -4.68
CA ASN A 214 13.20 -32.70 -4.38
C ASN A 214 12.40 -32.64 -3.07
N LEU A 215 12.39 -31.50 -2.36
CA LEU A 215 11.63 -31.32 -1.13
C LEU A 215 10.23 -30.76 -1.41
N GLN A 216 9.32 -30.97 -0.48
CA GLN A 216 8.02 -30.31 -0.51
C GLN A 216 8.22 -28.82 -0.20
N MET A 217 7.67 -27.93 -1.03
CA MET A 217 7.65 -26.49 -0.73
C MET A 217 6.95 -26.28 0.61
N GLN A 218 7.58 -25.51 1.49
CA GLN A 218 6.92 -25.03 2.69
C GLN A 218 5.75 -24.13 2.27
N THR A 219 4.55 -24.46 2.72
CA THR A 219 3.36 -23.65 2.51
C THR A 219 2.90 -23.10 3.85
N LEU A 220 2.67 -21.79 3.92
CA LEU A 220 2.07 -21.19 5.10
C LEU A 220 0.56 -21.45 5.14
N SER A 221 0.00 -21.53 6.35
CA SER A 221 -1.45 -21.44 6.51
C SER A 221 -1.95 -20.04 6.14
N ARG A 222 -3.26 -19.88 5.96
CA ARG A 222 -3.88 -18.57 5.74
C ARG A 222 -3.55 -17.58 6.87
N GLN A 223 -3.64 -18.03 8.13
CA GLN A 223 -3.30 -17.18 9.29
C GLN A 223 -1.82 -16.81 9.32
N GLN A 224 -0.93 -17.72 8.94
CA GLN A 224 0.51 -17.44 8.84
C GLN A 224 0.82 -16.47 7.69
N THR A 225 0.07 -16.56 6.59
CA THR A 225 0.15 -15.63 5.47
C THR A 225 -0.31 -14.23 5.86
N GLU A 226 -1.47 -14.12 6.51
CA GLU A 226 -2.01 -12.86 7.05
C GLU A 226 -1.01 -12.23 8.03
N TRP A 227 -0.48 -13.03 8.96
CA TRP A 227 0.60 -12.59 9.86
C TRP A 227 1.83 -12.07 9.11
N ALA A 228 2.30 -12.76 8.07
CA ALA A 228 3.48 -12.35 7.32
C ALA A 228 3.28 -11.01 6.59
N ILE A 229 2.07 -10.76 6.08
CA ILE A 229 1.67 -9.49 5.47
C ILE A 229 1.65 -8.38 6.53
N GLU A 230 0.94 -8.58 7.63
CA GLU A 230 0.84 -7.59 8.72
C GLU A 230 2.20 -7.29 9.37
N PHE A 231 3.03 -8.32 9.53
CA PHE A 231 4.41 -8.19 10.00
C PHE A 231 5.22 -7.30 9.06
N SER A 232 5.12 -7.55 7.75
CA SER A 232 5.82 -6.75 6.74
C SER A 232 5.35 -5.30 6.74
N MET A 233 4.03 -5.04 6.73
CA MET A 233 3.48 -3.68 6.81
C MET A 233 3.93 -2.95 8.08
N SER A 234 3.89 -3.63 9.22
CA SER A 234 4.31 -3.07 10.50
C SER A 234 5.78 -2.70 10.51
N TRP A 235 6.66 -3.56 9.99
CA TRP A 235 8.09 -3.29 9.90
C TRP A 235 8.40 -2.18 8.91
N ILE A 236 7.81 -2.20 7.73
CA ILE A 236 8.00 -1.13 6.73
C ILE A 236 7.58 0.22 7.31
N LYS A 237 6.37 0.30 7.91
CA LYS A 237 5.88 1.50 8.58
C LYS A 237 6.87 2.00 9.63
N ASN A 238 7.36 1.11 10.50
CA ASN A 238 8.28 1.49 11.57
C ASN A 238 9.67 1.91 11.04
N LEU A 239 10.18 1.26 9.99
CA LEU A 239 11.47 1.62 9.39
C LEU A 239 11.40 2.98 8.69
N ILE A 240 10.35 3.25 7.91
CA ILE A 240 10.19 4.53 7.22
C ILE A 240 10.02 5.67 8.23
N ARG A 241 9.29 5.46 9.33
CA ARG A 241 9.11 6.49 10.38
C ARG A 241 10.41 6.85 11.14
N ARG A 242 11.47 6.06 11.02
CA ARG A 242 12.78 6.34 11.62
C ARG A 242 13.70 7.17 10.73
N LEU A 243 13.32 7.40 9.46
CA LEU A 243 14.11 8.19 8.52
C LEU A 243 14.18 9.67 8.89
#